data_AF-A0A3B0XJA0-F1
#
_entry.id   AF-A0A3B0XJA0-F1
#
_cell.length_a   1.000
_cell.length_b   1.000
_cell.length_c   1.000
_cell.angle_alpha   90.00
_cell.angle_beta   90.00
_cell.angle_gamma   90.00
#
_symmetry.space_group_name_H-M   'P 1'
#
loop_
_entity.id
_entity.type
_entity.pdbx_description
1 polymer ?
#
loop_
_entity_poly.entity_id
_entity_poly.type
_entity_poly.pdbx_seq_one_letter_code
_entity_poly.pdbx_strand_id
1 'polypeptide(L)'
;MEIKNLTPFPAIAWESVDANQCTYITGLIRVKYVFQKKDRVNQWELRLTPDQGELFAGDIYYHDDLNLPVRYESDFINYKPNTDIIINGYVK
;
A
#
# COMPACT_ATOMS: atom_id res chain seq x y z
N MET A 1 18.98 8.27 11.82
CA MET A 1 19.09 9.00 10.54
C MET A 1 17.71 9.60 10.23
N GLU A 2 17.61 10.85 9.77
CA GLU A 2 16.31 11.44 9.39
C GLU A 2 16.01 11.13 7.92
N ILE A 3 14.82 10.57 7.63
CA ILE A 3 14.40 10.25 6.26
C ILE A 3 13.35 11.27 5.83
N LYS A 4 13.67 12.02 4.77
CA LYS A 4 12.77 13.01 4.18
C LYS A 4 12.13 12.47 2.90
N ASN A 5 10.81 12.38 2.88
CA ASN A 5 10.07 12.07 1.66
C ASN A 5 10.14 13.26 0.68
N LEU A 6 10.76 13.05 -0.48
CA LEU A 6 10.83 14.01 -1.59
C LEU A 6 9.97 13.58 -2.79
N THR A 7 9.16 12.54 -2.63
CA THR A 7 8.25 12.05 -3.67
C THR A 7 6.92 12.82 -3.60
N PRO A 8 6.14 12.88 -4.69
CA PRO A 8 4.79 13.46 -4.67
C PRO A 8 3.76 12.53 -4.01
N PHE A 9 4.17 11.39 -3.46
CA PHE A 9 3.28 10.38 -2.90
C PHE A 9 3.33 10.39 -1.38
N PRO A 10 2.21 10.12 -0.70
CA PRO A 10 2.20 9.85 0.73
C PRO A 10 3.15 8.68 1.04
N ALA A 11 4.17 8.93 1.85
CA ALA A 11 5.16 7.93 2.22
C ALA A 11 5.61 8.09 3.66
N ILE A 12 5.92 6.95 4.29
CA ILE A 12 6.47 6.85 5.63
C ILE A 12 7.68 5.93 5.59
N ALA A 13 8.67 6.21 6.43
CA ALA A 13 9.83 5.34 6.57
C ALA A 13 10.13 5.14 8.05
N TRP A 14 10.63 3.95 8.37
CA TRP A 14 11.03 3.61 9.73
C TRP A 14 12.22 2.67 9.71
N GLU A 15 12.91 2.64 10.84
CA GLU A 15 14.03 1.76 11.08
C GLU A 15 13.57 0.50 11.82
N SER A 16 14.14 -0.64 11.47
CA SER A 16 13.90 -1.92 12.12
C SER A 16 15.20 -2.69 12.27
N VAL A 17 15.33 -3.47 13.33
CA VAL A 17 16.49 -4.34 13.58
C VAL A 17 16.03 -5.79 13.56
N ASP A 18 16.76 -6.65 12.86
CA ASP A 18 16.44 -8.08 12.80
C ASP A 18 17.07 -8.88 13.96
N ALA A 19 16.84 -10.20 13.97
CA ALA A 19 17.38 -11.09 14.99
C ALA A 19 18.92 -11.17 14.99
N ASN A 20 19.58 -10.80 13.89
CA ASN A 20 21.04 -10.78 13.74
C ASN A 20 21.66 -9.41 14.05
N GLN A 21 20.89 -8.47 14.60
CA GLN A 21 21.30 -7.08 14.86
C GLN A 21 21.61 -6.27 13.58
N CYS A 22 21.12 -6.70 12.43
CA CYS A 22 21.23 -5.94 11.19
C CYS A 22 20.14 -4.85 11.20
N THR A 23 20.55 -3.62 10.93
CA THR A 23 19.64 -2.47 10.81
C THR A 23 19.13 -2.33 9.38
N TYR A 24 17.83 -2.21 9.23
CA TYR A 24 17.14 -2.00 7.96
C TYR A 24 16.28 -0.75 8.02
N ILE A 25 16.19 -0.08 6.89
CA ILE A 25 15.27 1.03 6.68
C ILE A 25 14.18 0.55 5.73
N THR A 26 12.94 0.60 6.20
CA THR A 26 11.77 0.29 5.38
C THR A 26 11.12 1.59 4.95
N GLY A 27 10.88 1.75 3.65
CA GLY A 27 10.10 2.85 3.09
C GLY A 27 8.81 2.31 2.49
N LEU A 28 7.68 2.84 2.93
CA LEU A 28 6.35 2.52 2.41
C LEU A 28 5.80 3.73 1.64
N ILE A 29 5.38 3.50 0.41
CA ILE A 29 4.76 4.53 -0.44
C ILE A 29 3.37 4.06 -0.83
N ARG A 30 2.37 4.92 -0.60
CA ARG A 30 1.00 4.67 -1.05
C ARG A 30 0.77 5.30 -2.41
N VAL A 31 0.27 4.50 -3.35
CA VAL A 31 -0.08 4.97 -4.69
C VAL A 31 -1.49 4.55 -5.05
N LYS A 32 -2.33 5.51 -5.40
CA LYS A 32 -3.72 5.29 -5.83
C LYS A 32 -3.82 5.42 -7.34
N TYR A 33 -4.50 4.48 -7.95
CA TYR A 33 -4.78 4.44 -9.38
C TYR A 33 -6.29 4.40 -9.64
N VAL A 34 -6.69 4.82 -10.84
CA VAL A 34 -8.01 4.60 -11.41
C VAL A 34 -7.87 3.76 -12.67
N PHE A 35 -8.81 2.83 -12.88
CA PHE A 35 -8.94 2.12 -14.14
C PHE A 35 -9.68 3.00 -15.14
N GLN A 36 -9.04 3.28 -16.27
CA GLN A 36 -9.64 4.02 -17.37
C GLN A 36 -9.72 3.12 -18.60
N LYS A 37 -10.90 3.07 -19.22
CA LYS A 37 -11.08 2.36 -20.50
C LYS A 37 -10.35 3.12 -21.60
N LYS A 38 -9.61 2.40 -22.45
CA LYS A 38 -8.98 2.98 -23.65
C LYS A 38 -9.96 2.97 -24.82
N ASP A 39 -9.65 3.73 -25.86
CA ASP A 39 -10.50 3.85 -27.05
C ASP A 39 -10.69 2.53 -27.83
N ARG A 40 -9.82 1.55 -27.59
CA ARG A 40 -9.93 0.19 -28.17
C ARG A 40 -10.82 -0.70 -27.31
N VAL A 41 -11.64 -1.52 -27.97
CA VAL A 41 -12.50 -2.51 -27.31
C VAL A 41 -11.68 -3.39 -26.36
N ASN A 42 -12.17 -3.55 -25.13
CA ASN A 42 -11.59 -4.38 -24.08
C ASN A 42 -10.17 -4.03 -23.61
N GLN A 43 -9.72 -2.79 -23.83
CA GLN A 43 -8.47 -2.30 -23.24
C GLN A 43 -8.73 -1.35 -22.08
N TRP A 44 -7.96 -1.53 -21.02
CA TRP A 44 -7.98 -0.70 -19.82
C TRP A 44 -6.55 -0.28 -19.49
N GLU A 45 -6.41 0.86 -18.82
CA GLU A 45 -5.15 1.31 -18.26
C GLU A 45 -5.31 1.79 -16.82
N LEU A 46 -4.24 1.64 -16.05
CA LEU A 46 -4.11 2.25 -14.75
C LEU A 46 -3.56 3.66 -14.94
N ARG A 47 -4.31 4.67 -14.49
CA ARG A 47 -3.81 6.04 -14.38
C ARG A 47 -3.69 6.43 -12.93
N LEU A 48 -2.64 7.18 -12.59
CA LEU A 48 -2.56 7.82 -11.29
C LEU A 48 -3.77 8.74 -11.13
N THR A 49 -4.45 8.64 -10.00
CA THR A 49 -5.46 9.63 -9.65
C THR A 49 -4.78 10.93 -9.22
N PRO A 50 -5.33 12.11 -9.57
CA PRO A 50 -4.82 13.38 -9.03
C PRO A 50 -4.97 13.47 -7.50
N ASP A 51 -5.95 12.76 -6.93
CA ASP A 51 -6.15 12.65 -5.49
C ASP A 51 -5.49 11.38 -4.95
N GLN A 52 -4.22 11.50 -4.55
CA GLN A 52 -3.50 10.41 -3.91
C GLN A 52 -3.99 10.14 -2.48
N GLY A 53 -4.77 11.03 -1.84
CA GLY A 53 -5.24 10.91 -0.46
C GLY A 53 -4.11 10.93 0.58
N GLU A 54 -4.43 10.59 1.83
CA GLU A 54 -3.46 10.50 2.93
C GLU A 54 -2.94 9.08 3.14
N LEU A 55 -1.84 8.94 3.90
CA LEU A 55 -1.46 7.66 4.47
C LEU A 55 -2.44 7.31 5.59
N PHE A 56 -2.79 6.04 5.69
CA PHE A 56 -3.53 5.48 6.81
C PHE A 56 -2.80 4.22 7.27
N ALA A 57 -2.90 3.92 8.57
CA ALA A 57 -2.18 2.82 9.21
C ALA A 57 -3.11 1.73 9.76
N GLY A 58 -4.42 1.92 9.67
CA GLY A 58 -5.42 0.96 10.14
C GLY A 58 -6.47 0.70 9.07
N ASP A 59 -7.15 -0.42 9.20
CA ASP A 59 -8.18 -0.83 8.25
C ASP A 59 -9.36 0.15 8.22
N ILE A 60 -9.81 0.45 7.01
CA ILE A 60 -10.98 1.29 6.77
C ILE A 60 -12.10 0.37 6.30
N TYR A 61 -13.23 0.38 7.00
CA TYR A 61 -14.38 -0.46 6.71
C TYR A 61 -15.43 0.32 5.89
N TYR A 62 -16.29 -0.38 5.14
CA TYR A 62 -17.44 0.25 4.48
C TYR A 62 -18.53 0.66 5.47
N HIS A 63 -18.67 -0.11 6.55
CA HIS A 63 -19.68 0.01 7.58
C HIS A 63 -19.06 -0.35 8.94
N ASP A 64 -19.77 -0.07 10.03
CA ASP A 64 -19.32 -0.40 11.39
C ASP A 64 -19.40 -1.91 11.71
N ASP A 65 -19.87 -2.74 10.77
CA ASP A 65 -19.95 -4.19 10.92
C ASP A 65 -18.63 -4.87 10.53
N LEU A 66 -17.94 -5.41 11.54
CA LEU A 66 -16.66 -6.11 11.41
C LEU A 66 -16.76 -7.46 10.67
N ASN A 67 -17.97 -7.96 10.38
CA ASN A 67 -18.16 -9.16 9.56
C ASN A 67 -18.17 -8.87 8.06
N LEU A 68 -18.16 -7.59 7.66
CA LEU A 68 -18.13 -7.18 6.26
C LEU A 68 -16.69 -6.93 5.78
N PRO A 69 -16.41 -7.08 4.47
CA PRO A 69 -15.07 -6.85 3.94
C PRO A 69 -14.56 -5.44 4.25
N VAL A 70 -13.27 -5.34 4.57
CA VAL A 70 -12.57 -4.06 4.65
C VAL A 70 -12.62 -3.36 3.30
N ARG A 71 -12.80 -2.03 3.34
CA ARG A 71 -12.71 -1.17 2.16
C ARG A 71 -11.26 -0.95 1.77
N TYR A 72 -10.39 -0.73 2.75
CA TYR A 72 -8.95 -0.63 2.58
C TYR A 72 -8.26 -1.33 3.74
N GLU A 73 -7.39 -2.29 3.43
CA GLU A 73 -6.51 -2.95 4.40
C GLU A 73 -5.17 -2.23 4.41
N SER A 74 -4.58 -2.05 5.59
CA SER A 74 -3.26 -1.44 5.73
C SER A 74 -2.39 -2.23 6.69
N ASP A 75 -1.52 -3.07 6.12
CA ASP A 75 -0.48 -3.76 6.87
C ASP A 75 0.88 -3.09 6.71
N PHE A 76 1.40 -2.55 7.80
CA PHE A 76 2.77 -2.04 7.86
C PHE A 76 3.67 -3.17 8.35
N ILE A 77 4.30 -3.88 7.42
CA ILE A 77 5.16 -5.01 7.73
C ILE A 77 6.62 -4.56 7.69
N ASN A 78 7.36 -4.79 8.79
CA ASN A 78 8.80 -4.62 8.79
C ASN A 78 9.44 -5.49 7.71
N TYR A 79 10.56 -5.01 7.13
CA TYR A 79 11.34 -5.86 6.25
C TYR A 79 11.71 -7.19 6.95
N LYS A 80 11.42 -8.30 6.26
CA LYS A 80 11.73 -9.65 6.71
C LYS A 80 12.44 -10.37 5.56
N PRO A 81 13.74 -10.70 5.68
CA PRO A 81 14.45 -11.43 4.64
C PRO A 81 13.79 -12.80 4.40
N ASN A 82 13.70 -13.20 3.14
CA ASN A 82 13.09 -14.47 2.70
C ASN A 82 11.59 -14.63 3.02
N THR A 83 10.84 -13.51 3.12
CA THR A 83 9.38 -13.59 3.26
C THR A 83 8.70 -13.76 1.92
N ASP A 84 7.96 -14.85 1.78
CA ASP A 84 7.02 -15.05 0.68
C ASP A 84 5.71 -14.30 0.99
N ILE A 85 5.22 -13.51 0.03
CA ILE A 85 3.91 -12.85 0.11
C ILE A 85 2.92 -13.66 -0.73
N ILE A 86 1.84 -14.12 -0.10
CA ILE A 86 0.72 -14.80 -0.78
C ILE A 86 -0.45 -13.82 -0.87
N ILE A 87 -0.82 -13.43 -2.09
CA ILE A 87 -1.97 -12.55 -2.35
C ILE A 87 -3.13 -13.41 -2.84
N ASN A 88 -4.19 -13.50 -2.03
CA ASN A 88 -5.45 -14.11 -2.44
C ASN A 88 -6.44 -13.01 -2.84
N GLY A 89 -6.74 -12.91 -4.14
CA GLY A 89 -7.78 -12.02 -4.67
C GLY A 89 -8.82 -12.80 -5.47
N TYR A 90 -10.07 -12.32 -5.48
CA TYR A 90 -11.10 -12.82 -6.39
C TYR A 90 -11.65 -11.67 -7.25
N VAL A 91 -11.90 -11.95 -8.52
CA VAL A 91 -12.57 -11.02 -9.44
C VAL A 91 -14.05 -11.33 -9.42
N LYS A 92 -14.90 -10.31 -9.25
CA LYS A 92 -16.36 -10.41 -9.32
C LYS A 92 -16.85 -9.97 -10.68
#